data_AF-A0A7C4IUG5-F1
#
_entry.id   AF-A0A7C4IUG5-F1
#
_cell.length_a   1.000
_cell.length_b   1.000
_cell.length_c   1.000
_cell.angle_alpha   90.00
_cell.angle_beta   90.00
_cell.angle_gamma   90.00
#
_symmetry.space_group_name_H-M   'P 1'
#
loop_
_entity.id
_entity.type
_entity.pdbx_description
1 polymer ?
#
loop_
_entity_poly.entity_id
_entity_poly.type
_entity_poly.pdbx_seq_one_letter_code
_entity_poly.pdbx_strand_id
1 'polypeptide(L)'
;MMREAKNVVVRLEGRAFIFEVDLSEEDLIGEMISSLSLFINRGFPIKVIQTSTPSMGRSQSMWTRILTSLKELGEWVDDLKRLSRIHRGRA
;
A
#
# COMPACT_ATOMS: atom_id res chain seq x y z
N MET A 1 -4.73 -3.63 29.03
CA MET A 1 -5.32 -2.43 28.40
C MET A 1 -5.65 -2.80 26.96
N MET A 2 -6.93 -2.74 26.54
CA MET A 2 -7.26 -2.91 25.12
C MET A 2 -6.84 -1.64 24.38
N ARG A 3 -6.16 -1.81 23.24
CA ARG A 3 -5.85 -0.71 22.33
C ARG A 3 -7.12 -0.28 21.60
N GLU A 4 -7.16 0.97 21.15
CA GLU A 4 -8.26 1.49 20.34
C GLU A 4 -8.47 0.63 19.09
N ALA A 5 -9.73 0.42 18.72
CA ALA A 5 -10.08 -0.35 17.53
C ALA A 5 -9.65 0.40 16.26
N LYS A 6 -9.00 -0.30 15.34
CA LYS A 6 -8.61 0.26 14.04
C LYS A 6 -9.75 0.12 13.05
N ASN A 7 -9.97 1.15 12.25
CA ASN A 7 -10.96 1.11 11.16
C ASN A 7 -10.34 0.40 9.96
N VAL A 8 -10.91 -0.76 9.63
CA VAL A 8 -10.57 -1.54 8.44
C VAL A 8 -11.84 -1.75 7.65
N VAL A 9 -11.83 -1.37 6.38
CA VAL A 9 -12.96 -1.58 5.47
C VAL A 9 -12.59 -2.61 4.43
N VAL A 10 -13.41 -3.65 4.29
CA VAL A 10 -13.25 -4.69 3.27
C VAL A 10 -14.46 -4.67 2.36
N ARG A 11 -14.23 -4.58 1.04
CA ARG A 11 -15.29 -4.59 0.03
C ARG A 11 -15.00 -5.60 -1.07
N LEU A 12 -16.06 -6.24 -1.54
CA LEU A 12 -16.09 -7.03 -2.77
C LEU A 12 -16.87 -6.22 -3.80
N GLU A 13 -16.18 -5.71 -4.81
CA GLU A 13 -16.77 -4.85 -5.85
C GLU A 13 -16.48 -5.44 -7.22
N GLY A 14 -17.51 -6.02 -7.85
CA GLY A 14 -17.37 -6.73 -9.12
C GLY A 14 -16.39 -7.91 -9.02
N ARG A 15 -15.20 -7.75 -9.60
CA ARG A 15 -14.10 -8.73 -9.55
C ARG A 15 -12.92 -8.27 -8.67
N ALA A 16 -13.09 -7.20 -7.90
CA ALA A 16 -12.06 -6.63 -7.05
C ALA A 16 -12.29 -6.98 -5.57
N PHE A 17 -11.19 -7.31 -4.90
CA PHE A 17 -11.11 -7.32 -3.44
C PHE A 17 -10.42 -6.03 -3.00
N ILE A 18 -11.10 -5.20 -2.22
CA ILE A 18 -10.62 -3.89 -1.78
C ILE A 18 -10.47 -3.89 -0.26
N PHE A 19 -9.31 -3.45 0.20
CA PHE A 19 -8.99 -3.32 1.62
C PHE A 19 -8.53 -1.88 1.87
N GLU A 20 -9.27 -1.17 2.72
CA GLU A 20 -8.97 0.23 3.08
C GLU A 20 -8.57 0.31 4.55
N VAL A 21 -7.49 1.03 4.79
CA VAL A 21 -6.90 1.28 6.10
C VAL A 21 -6.41 2.71 6.19
N ASP A 22 -6.35 3.24 7.41
CA ASP A 22 -5.69 4.51 7.65
C ASP A 22 -4.19 4.40 7.34
N LEU A 23 -3.63 5.43 6.70
CA LEU A 23 -2.19 5.54 6.43
C LEU A 23 -1.35 5.58 7.71
N SER A 24 -1.96 5.87 8.87
CA SER A 24 -1.31 5.73 10.18
C SER A 24 -0.96 4.29 10.54
N GLU A 25 -1.64 3.29 9.96
CA GLU A 25 -1.44 1.86 10.24
C GLU A 25 -0.26 1.28 9.43
N GLU A 26 0.93 1.87 9.58
CA GLU A 26 2.12 1.50 8.81
C GLU A 26 2.51 0.02 8.94
N ASP A 27 2.33 -0.55 10.13
CA ASP A 27 2.64 -1.97 10.39
C ASP A 27 1.68 -2.88 9.62
N LEU A 28 0.37 -2.59 9.66
CA LEU A 28 -0.65 -3.36 8.93
C LEU A 28 -0.43 -3.27 7.42
N ILE A 29 -0.17 -2.06 6.90
CA ILE A 29 0.15 -1.85 5.49
C ILE A 29 1.41 -2.64 5.10
N GLY A 30 2.44 -2.60 5.94
CA GLY A 30 3.70 -3.32 5.73
C GLY A 30 3.52 -4.83 5.65
N GLU A 31 2.72 -5.41 6.55
CA GLU A 31 2.41 -6.85 6.56
C GLU A 31 1.59 -7.26 5.32
N MET A 32 0.57 -6.48 4.96
CA MET A 32 -0.24 -6.73 3.77
C MET A 32 0.60 -6.77 2.50
N ILE A 33 1.54 -5.83 2.35
CA ILE A 33 2.40 -5.79 1.16
C ILE A 33 3.44 -6.90 1.19
N SER A 34 4.02 -7.18 2.36
CA SER A 34 4.97 -8.28 2.54
C SER A 34 4.35 -9.64 2.16
N SER A 35 3.05 -9.82 2.37
CA SER A 35 2.33 -11.03 1.96
C SER A 35 2.40 -11.31 0.45
N LEU A 36 2.60 -10.27 -0.37
CA LEU A 36 2.76 -10.41 -1.82
C LEU A 36 4.04 -11.14 -2.24
N SER A 37 5.02 -11.25 -1.33
CA SER A 37 6.23 -12.06 -1.53
C SER A 37 5.92 -13.50 -1.96
N LEU A 38 4.77 -14.04 -1.56
CA LEU A 38 4.28 -15.35 -1.98
C LEU A 38 4.24 -15.51 -3.51
N PHE A 39 3.79 -14.49 -4.24
CA PHE A 39 3.69 -14.54 -5.69
C PHE A 39 5.07 -14.50 -6.35
N ILE A 40 5.93 -13.60 -5.88
CA ILE A 40 7.31 -13.48 -6.36
C ILE A 40 8.07 -14.79 -6.15
N ASN A 41 7.96 -15.39 -4.97
CA ASN A 41 8.59 -16.67 -4.64
C ASN A 41 8.09 -17.83 -5.52
N ARG A 42 6.88 -17.72 -6.06
CA ARG A 42 6.30 -18.67 -7.02
C ARG A 42 6.63 -18.34 -8.48
N GLY A 43 7.46 -17.33 -8.72
CA GLY A 43 7.88 -16.90 -10.06
C GLY A 43 6.87 -15.98 -10.77
N PHE A 44 5.87 -15.46 -10.07
CA PHE A 44 4.90 -14.53 -10.64
C PHE A 44 5.31 -13.08 -10.36
N PRO A 45 5.58 -12.26 -11.39
CA PRO A 45 5.83 -10.84 -11.21
C PRO A 45 4.54 -10.10 -10.82
N ILE A 46 4.68 -9.02 -10.08
CA ILE A 46 3.55 -8.20 -9.61
C ILE A 46 3.58 -6.85 -10.31
N LYS A 47 2.47 -6.49 -10.96
CA LYS A 47 2.26 -5.13 -11.47
C LYS A 47 1.65 -4.27 -10.37
N VAL A 48 2.38 -3.27 -9.91
CA VAL A 48 1.90 -2.25 -8.98
C VAL A 48 1.43 -1.04 -9.77
N ILE A 49 0.19 -0.61 -9.51
CA ILE A 49 -0.37 0.66 -9.99
C ILE A 49 -0.66 1.50 -8.76
N GLN A 50 0.09 2.58 -8.60
CA GLN A 50 -0.06 3.50 -7.48
C GLN A 50 -0.69 4.79 -8.00
N THR A 51 -1.79 5.18 -7.38
CA THR A 51 -2.45 6.47 -7.64
C THR A 51 -2.38 7.32 -6.38
N SER A 52 -2.11 8.61 -6.56
CA SER A 52 -2.16 9.57 -5.46
C SER A 52 -2.91 10.82 -5.89
N THR A 53 -3.87 11.21 -5.05
CA THR A 53 -4.69 12.40 -5.27
C THR A 53 -4.21 13.49 -4.29
N PRO A 54 -3.59 14.59 -4.76
CA PRO A 54 -3.23 15.69 -3.88
C PRO A 54 -4.49 16.36 -3.33
N SER A 55 -4.44 16.84 -2.08
CA SER A 55 -5.56 17.52 -1.40
C SER A 55 -5.99 18.85 -2.05
N MET A 56 -5.19 19.41 -2.96
CA MET A 56 -5.47 20.67 -3.66
C MET A 56 -5.57 20.45 -5.18
N GLY A 57 -6.72 19.98 -5.68
CA GLY A 57 -7.22 20.16 -7.07
C GLY A 57 -6.30 19.84 -8.26
N ARG A 58 -5.11 19.26 -8.04
CA ARG A 58 -4.13 18.93 -9.07
C ARG A 58 -4.44 17.56 -9.65
N SER A 59 -4.04 17.35 -10.90
CA SER A 59 -4.17 16.09 -11.63
C SER A 59 -3.68 14.92 -10.78
N GLN A 60 -4.48 13.86 -10.71
CA GLN A 60 -4.11 12.59 -10.10
C GLN A 60 -2.79 12.12 -10.74
N SER A 61 -1.78 11.83 -9.91
CA SER A 61 -0.56 11.21 -10.42
C SER A 61 -0.70 9.69 -10.35
N MET A 62 -0.43 9.02 -11.46
CA MET A 62 -0.41 7.57 -11.57
C MET A 62 1.00 7.10 -11.89
N TRP A 63 1.48 6.14 -11.11
CA TRP A 63 2.76 5.47 -11.33
C TRP A 63 2.52 3.97 -11.50
N THR A 64 3.30 3.34 -12.37
CA THR A 64 3.27 1.89 -12.56
C THR A 64 4.68 1.31 -12.45
N ARG A 65 4.83 0.20 -11.72
CA ARG A 65 6.08 -0.58 -11.60
C ARG A 65 5.78 -2.07 -11.71
N ILE A 66 6.73 -2.85 -12.23
CA ILE A 66 6.68 -4.31 -12.17
C ILE A 66 7.72 -4.76 -11.14
N LEU A 67 7.30 -5.57 -10.17
CA LEU A 67 8.15 -6.17 -9.16
C LEU A 67 8.41 -7.62 -9.55
N THR A 68 9.68 -8.00 -9.63
CA THR A 68 10.17 -9.32 -10.03
C THR A 68 10.98 -10.00 -8.94
N SER A 69 11.38 -9.27 -7.90
CA SER A 69 12.21 -9.77 -6.80
C SER A 69 11.75 -9.28 -5.44
N LEU A 70 12.13 -10.02 -4.38
CA LEU A 70 11.85 -9.62 -2.99
C LEU A 70 12.54 -8.30 -2.62
N LYS A 71 13.68 -8.01 -3.24
CA LYS A 71 14.38 -6.73 -3.06
C LYS A 71 13.51 -5.56 -3.52
N GLU A 72 12.96 -5.64 -4.74
CA GLU A 72 12.08 -4.59 -5.29
C GLU A 72 10.79 -4.44 -4.47
N LEU A 73 10.25 -5.54 -3.94
CA LEU A 73 9.12 -5.51 -3.02
C LEU A 73 9.47 -4.77 -1.72
N GLY A 74 10.62 -5.06 -1.13
CA GLY A 74 11.11 -4.38 0.08
C GLY A 74 11.34 -2.88 -0.14
N GLU A 75 11.98 -2.51 -1.25
CA GLU A 75 12.15 -1.09 -1.63
C GLU A 75 10.80 -0.36 -1.77
N TRP A 76 9.79 -1.03 -2.31
CA TRP A 76 8.44 -0.45 -2.41
C TRP A 76 7.75 -0.29 -1.04
N VAL A 77 7.93 -1.24 -0.11
CA VAL A 77 7.45 -1.10 1.29
C VAL A 77 8.09 0.12 1.96
N ASP A 78 9.39 0.31 1.77
CA ASP A 78 10.12 1.44 2.36
C ASP A 78 9.67 2.78 1.74
N ASP A 79 9.44 2.83 0.43
CA ASP A 79 8.87 3.99 -0.27
C ASP A 79 7.51 4.38 0.32
N LEU A 80 6.63 3.41 0.59
CA LEU A 80 5.31 3.67 1.17
C LEU A 80 5.39 4.15 2.61
N LYS A 81 6.26 3.56 3.44
CA LYS A 81 6.53 4.05 4.80
C LYS A 81 7.08 5.48 4.81
N ARG A 82 7.86 5.84 3.79
CA ARG A 82 8.33 7.23 3.64
C ARG A 82 7.18 8.17 3.28
N LEU A 83 6.29 7.75 2.38
CA LEU A 83 5.13 8.55 1.98
C LEU A 83 4.13 8.76 3.13
N SER A 84 3.83 7.74 3.92
CA SER A 84 2.95 7.85 5.10
C SER A 84 3.49 8.84 6.13
N ARG A 85 4.81 8.82 6.39
CA ARG A 85 5.47 9.81 7.27
C ARG A 85 5.35 11.23 6.74
N ILE A 86 5.54 11.44 5.44
CA ILE A 86 5.38 12.77 4.80
C ILE A 86 3.94 13.25 4.94
N HIS A 87 2.96 12.35 4.78
CA HIS A 87 1.54 12.71 4.91
C HIS A 87 1.21 13.11 6.35
N ARG A 88 1.74 12.40 7.35
CA ARG A 88 1.57 12.73 8.77
C ARG A 88 2.25 14.05 9.17
N GLY A 89 3.41 14.38 8.61
CA GLY A 89 4.09 15.65 8.88
C GLY A 89 3.43 16.89 8.27
N ARG A 90 2.38 16.71 7.44
CA ARG A 90 1.60 17.79 6.82
C ARG A 90 0.19 17.93 7.39
N ALA A 91 -0.23 17.00 8.26
CA ALA A 91 -1.52 17.00 8.93
C ALA A 91 -1.46 17.78 10.25
#